data_AF-A0A7J6Y0Y2-F1
#
_entry.id   AF-A0A7J6Y0Y2-F1
#
_cell.length_a   1.000
_cell.length_b   1.000
_cell.length_c   1.000
_cell.angle_alpha   90.00
_cell.angle_beta   90.00
_cell.angle_gamma   90.00
#
_symmetry.space_group_name_H-M   'P 1'
#
loop_
_entity.id
_entity.type
_entity.pdbx_description
1 polymer ?
#
loop_
_entity_poly.entity_id
_entity_poly.type
_entity_poly.pdbx_seq_one_letter_code
_entity_poly.pdbx_strand_id
1 'polypeptide(L)'
;MRRSASLFGLPTVRTVAAAGWRYHRHGKPEKVLQYERFRVPFNRSGLQVVVKMLAAPVHRHDRNMISGNHGPVKALGFPQVAGVEGVGVVEEVGASATLNLQEGDLVWVNNPAVGTWATHIVTEAENLDVVPNRADVDIEYLASLSLFHTAYHLTNSFVSLQPNDVVLQTGASSSVAQICQGYIRARGAKLFQTLQLGRTEHAHLVSFFKMRGAFAVVPYNYVRTNYMRRLLSDVPPPKLLLNHTCGNYASSVVNLLGDNGVCVTYGSTSGKPMQIANMDAIARGIQFKGFFLPSWIRRHTREARMRVHQNVVESMTISQGHGIFRAQRFKMDGDSPFAFSNAWDAPLGSRKPILRMVGEYGEWRRPRSDQAAWNIGRAVWDDLLQQMWESAGTTENPQSMKYYTPFKDIYSHFHDAKQTKEMGHRDVFFRRPNAPRHNAAERA
;
A
#
# COMPACT_ATOMS: atom_id res chain seq x y z
N MET A 1 -67.89 -7.40 -7.38
CA MET A 1 -66.61 -8.00 -6.90
C MET A 1 -65.86 -8.48 -8.14
N ARG A 2 -64.60 -8.16 -8.44
CA ARG A 2 -63.45 -7.64 -7.70
C ARG A 2 -62.79 -6.53 -8.54
N ARG A 3 -62.52 -5.37 -7.93
CA ARG A 3 -61.61 -4.37 -8.53
C ARG A 3 -60.21 -4.95 -8.46
N SER A 4 -59.60 -5.17 -9.62
CA SER A 4 -58.17 -5.39 -9.79
C SER A 4 -57.43 -4.20 -9.15
N ALA A 5 -56.80 -4.43 -8.00
CA ALA A 5 -55.86 -3.48 -7.43
C ALA A 5 -54.66 -3.41 -8.38
N SER A 6 -54.60 -2.36 -9.19
CA SER A 6 -53.37 -1.99 -9.89
C SER A 6 -52.29 -1.80 -8.81
N LEU A 7 -51.24 -2.61 -8.86
CA LEU A 7 -50.01 -2.35 -8.13
C LEU A 7 -49.57 -0.92 -8.48
N PHE A 8 -49.70 0.01 -7.55
CA PHE A 8 -49.14 1.35 -7.70
C PHE A 8 -47.65 1.18 -7.97
N GLY A 9 -47.24 1.54 -9.19
CA GLY A 9 -45.84 1.54 -9.58
C GLY A 9 -45.04 2.38 -8.59
N LEU A 10 -43.94 1.81 -8.12
CA LEU A 10 -42.95 2.51 -7.31
C LEU A 10 -42.59 3.87 -7.95
N PRO A 11 -42.49 4.98 -7.19
CA PRO A 11 -42.24 6.30 -7.77
C PRO A 11 -40.94 6.32 -8.57
N THR A 12 -40.99 6.92 -9.77
CA THR A 12 -39.89 6.99 -10.74
C THR A 12 -38.65 7.65 -10.15
N VAL A 13 -38.84 8.68 -9.32
CA VAL A 13 -37.76 9.33 -8.58
C VAL A 13 -37.99 9.13 -7.09
N ARG A 14 -36.96 8.64 -6.41
CA ARG A 14 -36.92 8.55 -4.94
C ARG A 14 -35.68 9.25 -4.40
N THR A 15 -35.63 9.40 -3.08
CA THR A 15 -34.41 9.83 -2.40
C THR A 15 -33.77 8.66 -1.66
N VAL A 16 -32.44 8.56 -1.77
CA VAL A 16 -31.62 7.62 -1.02
C VAL A 16 -31.08 8.35 0.20
N ALA A 17 -31.37 7.84 1.39
CA ALA A 17 -30.80 8.38 2.62
C ALA A 17 -29.37 7.87 2.80
N ALA A 18 -28.42 8.78 3.01
CA ALA A 18 -27.02 8.47 3.21
C ALA A 18 -26.48 9.23 4.43
N ALA A 19 -25.41 8.69 5.01
CA ALA A 19 -24.62 9.37 6.02
C ALA A 19 -23.13 9.21 5.67
N GLY A 20 -22.33 10.24 5.85
CA GLY A 20 -20.95 10.21 5.39
C GLY A 20 -20.16 11.46 5.72
N TRP A 21 -18.87 11.44 5.39
CA TRP A 21 -17.97 12.58 5.59
C TRP A 21 -18.02 13.51 4.38
N ARG A 22 -18.45 14.76 4.60
CA ARG A 22 -18.57 15.79 3.57
C ARG A 22 -17.73 17.00 3.88
N TYR A 23 -17.42 17.78 2.85
CA TYR A 23 -16.77 19.08 2.98
C TYR A 23 -17.41 20.08 2.02
N HIS A 24 -17.57 21.31 2.51
CA HIS A 24 -18.25 22.42 1.81
C HIS A 24 -17.27 23.41 1.17
N ARG A 25 -15.98 23.23 1.43
CA ARG A 25 -14.87 23.98 0.84
C ARG A 25 -13.60 23.18 1.00
N HIS A 26 -12.60 23.46 0.18
CA HIS A 26 -11.27 22.89 0.36
C HIS A 26 -10.61 23.39 1.64
N GLY A 27 -9.76 22.56 2.24
CA GLY A 27 -8.95 22.96 3.38
C GLY A 27 -8.27 21.79 4.11
N LYS A 28 -7.75 22.07 5.30
CA LYS A 28 -7.21 21.05 6.20
C LYS A 28 -8.34 20.08 6.59
N PRO A 29 -8.21 18.76 6.37
CA PRO A 29 -9.30 17.82 6.61
C PRO A 29 -9.93 17.93 8.00
N GLU A 30 -9.12 18.17 9.03
CA GLU A 30 -9.56 18.26 10.43
C GLU A 30 -10.45 19.50 10.69
N LYS A 31 -10.48 20.45 9.75
CA LYS A 31 -11.25 21.70 9.82
C LYS A 31 -12.45 21.72 8.87
N VAL A 32 -12.44 20.90 7.82
CA VAL A 32 -13.46 20.97 6.75
C VAL A 32 -14.33 19.73 6.64
N LEU A 33 -13.86 18.57 7.10
CA LEU A 33 -14.64 17.34 7.09
C LEU A 33 -15.70 17.37 8.21
N GLN A 34 -16.94 17.08 7.83
CA GLN A 34 -18.08 16.97 8.74
C GLN A 34 -18.82 15.67 8.44
N TYR A 35 -19.20 14.95 9.49
CA TYR A 35 -20.06 13.77 9.33
C TYR A 35 -21.52 14.23 9.27
N GLU A 36 -22.16 14.03 8.13
CA GLU A 36 -23.50 14.54 7.83
C GLU A 36 -24.45 13.42 7.40
N ARG A 37 -25.73 13.60 7.70
CA ARG A 37 -26.82 12.86 7.05
C ARG A 37 -27.38 13.69 5.91
N PHE A 38 -27.57 13.08 4.76
CA PHE A 38 -28.05 13.75 3.55
C PHE A 38 -28.93 12.81 2.72
N ARG A 39 -29.60 13.38 1.71
CA ARG A 39 -30.43 12.64 0.76
C ARG A 39 -29.94 12.89 -0.65
N VAL A 40 -29.84 11.82 -1.43
CA VAL A 40 -29.42 11.86 -2.83
C VAL A 40 -30.59 11.46 -3.72
N PRO A 41 -30.98 12.26 -4.72
CA PRO A 41 -32.02 11.86 -5.66
C PRO A 41 -31.55 10.66 -6.50
N PHE A 42 -32.46 9.73 -6.76
CA PHE A 42 -32.24 8.57 -7.61
C PHE A 42 -33.44 8.40 -8.55
N ASN A 43 -33.17 8.37 -9.85
CA ASN A 43 -34.18 8.11 -10.88
C ASN A 43 -34.10 6.65 -11.32
N ARG A 44 -35.13 5.86 -11.00
CA ARG A 44 -35.27 4.45 -11.38
C ARG A 44 -35.29 4.20 -12.87
N SER A 45 -35.69 5.19 -13.67
CA SER A 45 -35.67 5.08 -15.13
C SER A 45 -34.37 5.60 -15.74
N GLY A 46 -33.44 6.11 -14.92
CA GLY A 46 -32.19 6.71 -15.36
C GLY A 46 -31.05 5.71 -15.59
N LEU A 47 -29.85 6.27 -15.76
CA LEU A 47 -28.57 5.56 -15.97
C LEU A 47 -27.85 5.21 -14.65
N GLN A 48 -28.40 5.70 -13.53
CA GLN A 48 -27.76 5.66 -12.22
C GLN A 48 -27.97 4.33 -11.51
N VAL A 49 -27.11 4.08 -10.53
CA VAL A 49 -27.10 2.89 -9.69
C VAL A 49 -26.96 3.33 -8.24
N VAL A 50 -27.74 2.71 -7.36
CA VAL A 50 -27.60 2.84 -5.90
C VAL A 50 -26.67 1.76 -5.41
N VAL A 51 -25.63 2.16 -4.68
CA VAL A 51 -24.66 1.24 -4.09
C VAL A 51 -24.62 1.43 -2.58
N LYS A 52 -24.79 0.33 -1.86
CA LYS A 52 -24.56 0.25 -0.42
C LYS A 52 -23.07 0.00 -0.18
N MET A 53 -22.38 1.00 0.33
CA MET A 53 -20.94 0.91 0.55
C MET A 53 -20.64 -0.03 1.72
N LEU A 54 -19.57 -0.82 1.60
CA LEU A 54 -19.12 -1.75 2.64
C LEU A 54 -17.85 -1.25 3.33
N ALA A 55 -16.86 -0.84 2.54
CA ALA A 55 -15.58 -0.38 3.04
C ALA A 55 -14.94 0.66 2.12
N ALA A 56 -14.21 1.61 2.71
CA ALA A 56 -13.43 2.60 1.98
C ALA A 56 -12.08 2.85 2.68
N PRO A 57 -10.94 2.65 1.99
CA PRO A 57 -9.63 3.00 2.53
C PRO A 57 -9.44 4.52 2.72
N VAL A 58 -8.49 4.87 3.59
CA VAL A 58 -7.98 6.24 3.73
C VAL A 58 -6.60 6.35 3.09
N HIS A 59 -6.49 7.17 2.04
CA HIS A 59 -5.27 7.48 1.30
C HIS A 59 -4.73 8.86 1.61
N ARG A 60 -3.45 9.06 1.26
CA ARG A 60 -2.89 10.40 1.06
C ARG A 60 -3.57 11.14 -0.09
N HIS A 61 -4.06 10.43 -1.11
CA HIS A 61 -4.78 11.05 -2.22
C HIS A 61 -6.10 11.70 -1.76
N ASP A 62 -6.83 11.06 -0.84
CA ASP A 62 -8.05 11.65 -0.25
C ASP A 62 -7.76 12.99 0.42
N ARG A 63 -6.68 13.08 1.22
CA ARG A 63 -6.22 14.33 1.82
C ARG A 63 -5.96 15.41 0.78
N ASN A 64 -5.28 15.05 -0.32
CA ASN A 64 -4.98 15.99 -1.38
C ASN A 64 -6.26 16.52 -2.05
N MET A 65 -7.25 15.66 -2.28
CA MET A 65 -8.56 16.06 -2.82
C MET A 65 -9.29 17.03 -1.88
N ILE A 66 -9.37 16.70 -0.59
CA ILE A 66 -10.01 17.53 0.43
C ILE A 66 -9.30 18.90 0.55
N SER A 67 -7.97 18.92 0.49
CA SER A 67 -7.17 20.14 0.55
C SER A 67 -7.14 20.97 -0.73
N GLY A 68 -7.78 20.52 -1.82
CA GLY A 68 -7.81 21.24 -3.10
C GLY A 68 -6.58 21.01 -3.98
N ASN A 69 -5.67 20.13 -3.58
CA ASN A 69 -4.50 19.71 -4.37
C ASN A 69 -4.86 18.56 -5.32
N HIS A 70 -5.95 18.72 -6.08
CA HIS A 70 -6.58 17.66 -6.87
C HIS A 70 -5.88 17.40 -8.22
N GLY A 71 -4.82 18.14 -8.55
CA GLY A 71 -4.12 18.02 -9.83
C GLY A 71 -5.09 18.18 -11.02
N PRO A 72 -5.04 17.32 -12.06
CA PRO A 72 -5.88 17.45 -13.25
C PRO A 72 -7.33 16.96 -13.05
N VAL A 73 -7.74 16.57 -11.84
CA VAL A 73 -9.12 16.16 -11.57
C VAL A 73 -10.03 17.39 -11.62
N LYS A 74 -11.16 17.28 -12.34
CA LYS A 74 -12.12 18.39 -12.52
C LYS A 74 -12.69 18.80 -11.15
N ALA A 75 -12.71 20.11 -10.88
CA ALA A 75 -13.37 20.64 -9.70
C ALA A 75 -14.88 20.33 -9.74
N LEU A 76 -15.40 19.75 -8.66
CA LEU A 76 -16.83 19.53 -8.48
C LEU A 76 -17.46 20.66 -7.66
N GLY A 77 -18.77 20.82 -7.77
CA GLY A 77 -19.55 21.68 -6.87
C GLY A 77 -19.53 21.16 -5.43
N PHE A 78 -19.62 22.07 -4.46
CA PHE A 78 -19.82 21.75 -3.05
C PHE A 78 -21.32 21.62 -2.72
N PRO A 79 -21.70 20.80 -1.71
CA PRO A 79 -20.83 20.01 -0.83
C PRO A 79 -20.46 18.66 -1.44
N GLN A 80 -19.21 18.22 -1.20
CA GLN A 80 -18.67 16.95 -1.72
C GLN A 80 -18.58 15.89 -0.64
N VAL A 81 -18.84 14.63 -0.99
CA VAL A 81 -18.53 13.47 -0.15
C VAL A 81 -17.05 13.11 -0.36
N ALA A 82 -16.32 12.86 0.72
CA ALA A 82 -14.90 12.50 0.66
C ALA A 82 -14.70 11.03 0.22
N GLY A 83 -13.44 10.64 -0.01
CA GLY A 83 -13.07 9.27 -0.39
C GLY A 83 -13.01 9.04 -1.90
N VAL A 84 -11.85 8.57 -2.36
CA VAL A 84 -11.58 8.31 -3.78
C VAL A 84 -12.01 6.91 -4.20
N GLU A 85 -11.76 5.91 -3.34
CA GLU A 85 -12.08 4.52 -3.66
C GLU A 85 -12.77 3.78 -2.52
N GLY A 86 -13.41 2.67 -2.86
CA GLY A 86 -14.09 1.79 -1.92
C GLY A 86 -14.81 0.66 -2.63
N VAL A 87 -15.38 -0.25 -1.85
CA VAL A 87 -16.18 -1.37 -2.35
C VAL A 87 -17.56 -1.34 -1.73
N GLY A 88 -18.57 -1.68 -2.53
CA GLY A 88 -19.96 -1.71 -2.12
C GLY A 88 -20.73 -2.80 -2.87
N VAL A 89 -21.98 -2.99 -2.49
CA VAL A 89 -22.91 -3.91 -3.14
C VAL A 89 -23.99 -3.09 -3.84
N VAL A 90 -24.29 -3.45 -5.09
CA VAL A 90 -25.39 -2.84 -5.84
C VAL A 90 -26.70 -3.15 -5.14
N GLU A 91 -27.43 -2.09 -4.76
CA GLU A 91 -28.73 -2.20 -4.10
C GLU A 91 -29.89 -2.02 -5.09
N GLU A 92 -29.74 -1.13 -6.07
CA GLU A 92 -30.77 -0.87 -7.08
C GLU A 92 -30.14 -0.32 -8.36
N VAL A 93 -30.59 -0.80 -9.53
CA VAL A 93 -30.08 -0.39 -10.85
C VAL A 93 -31.17 0.37 -11.61
N GLY A 94 -30.83 1.54 -12.15
CA GLY A 94 -31.73 2.29 -13.02
C GLY A 94 -32.00 1.54 -14.33
N ALA A 95 -33.24 1.53 -14.80
CA ALA A 95 -33.69 0.74 -15.93
C ALA A 95 -32.98 1.07 -17.26
N SER A 96 -32.41 2.27 -17.39
CA SER A 96 -31.67 2.69 -18.60
C SER A 96 -30.16 2.50 -18.46
N ALA A 97 -29.65 2.02 -17.31
CA ALA A 97 -28.23 1.82 -17.09
C ALA A 97 -27.61 0.96 -18.21
N THR A 98 -26.51 1.45 -18.78
CA THR A 98 -25.92 0.91 -20.02
C THR A 98 -25.06 -0.33 -19.80
N LEU A 99 -24.84 -0.73 -18.55
CA LEU A 99 -24.01 -1.87 -18.17
C LEU A 99 -24.87 -2.94 -17.51
N ASN A 100 -24.56 -4.21 -17.77
CA ASN A 100 -25.21 -5.38 -17.16
C ASN A 100 -24.80 -5.55 -15.68
N LEU A 101 -25.09 -4.54 -14.85
CA LEU A 101 -25.00 -4.62 -13.40
C LEU A 101 -26.31 -5.19 -12.85
N GLN A 102 -26.19 -5.99 -11.80
CA GLN A 102 -27.32 -6.62 -11.12
C GLN A 102 -27.31 -6.27 -9.64
N GLU A 103 -28.50 -6.27 -9.03
CA GLU A 103 -28.61 -6.18 -7.58
C GLU A 103 -27.85 -7.33 -6.93
N GLY A 104 -27.07 -7.03 -5.88
CA GLY A 104 -26.18 -7.98 -5.24
C GLY A 104 -24.75 -8.02 -5.80
N ASP A 105 -24.48 -7.39 -6.95
CA ASP A 105 -23.12 -7.33 -7.49
C ASP A 105 -22.19 -6.58 -6.53
N LEU A 106 -21.02 -7.18 -6.28
CA LEU A 106 -19.93 -6.53 -5.56
C LEU A 106 -19.17 -5.63 -6.52
N VAL A 107 -19.16 -4.33 -6.25
CA VAL A 107 -18.59 -3.31 -7.13
C VAL A 107 -17.52 -2.50 -6.43
N TRP A 108 -16.43 -2.26 -7.14
CA TRP A 108 -15.38 -1.33 -6.75
C TRP A 108 -15.62 0.02 -7.41
N VAL A 109 -15.44 1.07 -6.61
CA VAL A 109 -15.56 2.47 -7.00
C VAL A 109 -14.16 3.06 -6.89
N ASN A 110 -13.70 3.75 -7.94
CA ASN A 110 -12.44 4.49 -7.92
C ASN A 110 -12.58 5.79 -8.69
N ASN A 111 -13.38 6.69 -8.14
CA ASN A 111 -13.64 7.99 -8.72
C ASN A 111 -13.81 9.01 -7.58
N PRO A 112 -12.88 9.96 -7.43
CA PRO A 112 -12.99 10.99 -6.39
C PRO A 112 -14.21 11.88 -6.57
N ALA A 113 -14.81 11.91 -7.76
CA ALA A 113 -16.02 12.67 -8.02
C ALA A 113 -17.28 12.07 -7.39
N VAL A 114 -17.25 10.77 -7.06
CA VAL A 114 -18.39 10.06 -6.48
C VAL A 114 -18.42 10.20 -4.96
N GLY A 115 -17.25 10.09 -4.31
CA GLY A 115 -17.14 10.16 -2.86
C GLY A 115 -17.56 8.86 -2.19
N THR A 116 -16.60 8.04 -1.79
CA THR A 116 -16.85 6.70 -1.23
C THR A 116 -17.00 6.68 0.28
N TRP A 117 -16.76 7.81 0.97
CA TRP A 117 -16.90 7.93 2.41
C TRP A 117 -18.35 8.24 2.82
N ALA A 118 -19.27 7.37 2.41
CA ALA A 118 -20.68 7.41 2.77
C ALA A 118 -21.27 6.00 2.89
N THR A 119 -22.40 5.86 3.58
CA THR A 119 -23.12 4.59 3.73
C THR A 119 -23.75 4.12 2.42
N HIS A 120 -24.26 5.04 1.61
CA HIS A 120 -24.80 4.79 0.29
C HIS A 120 -24.33 5.88 -0.68
N ILE A 121 -24.18 5.50 -1.94
CA ILE A 121 -23.89 6.41 -3.05
C ILE A 121 -24.90 6.20 -4.17
N VAL A 122 -25.14 7.24 -4.96
CA VAL A 122 -25.85 7.16 -6.24
C VAL A 122 -24.89 7.64 -7.31
N THR A 123 -24.61 6.81 -8.30
CA THR A 123 -23.63 7.12 -9.33
C THR A 123 -23.98 6.47 -10.66
N GLU A 124 -23.42 6.98 -11.75
CA GLU A 124 -23.55 6.36 -13.07
C GLU A 124 -22.90 4.98 -13.08
N ALA A 125 -23.52 4.02 -13.77
CA ALA A 125 -23.02 2.65 -13.87
C ALA A 125 -21.55 2.57 -14.36
N GLU A 126 -21.12 3.53 -15.18
CA GLU A 126 -19.75 3.61 -15.72
C GLU A 126 -18.67 3.82 -14.65
N ASN A 127 -19.04 4.35 -13.48
CA ASN A 127 -18.12 4.57 -12.36
C ASN A 127 -17.87 3.32 -11.51
N LEU A 128 -18.62 2.24 -11.76
CA LEU A 128 -18.58 1.00 -10.99
C LEU A 128 -17.86 -0.05 -11.82
N ASP A 129 -16.85 -0.73 -11.30
CA ASP A 129 -16.31 -1.95 -11.90
C ASP A 129 -16.73 -3.14 -11.03
N VAL A 130 -17.28 -4.21 -11.62
CA VAL A 130 -17.62 -5.43 -10.87
C VAL A 130 -16.32 -6.11 -10.43
N VAL A 131 -16.28 -6.60 -9.19
CA VAL A 131 -15.10 -7.31 -8.67
C VAL A 131 -15.49 -8.74 -8.28
N PRO A 132 -14.62 -9.74 -8.53
CA PRO A 132 -14.88 -11.11 -8.12
C PRO A 132 -15.08 -11.20 -6.60
N ASN A 133 -16.26 -11.63 -6.17
CA ASN A 133 -16.54 -11.89 -4.77
C ASN A 133 -16.04 -13.30 -4.40
N ARG A 134 -14.89 -13.36 -3.72
CA ARG A 134 -14.32 -14.63 -3.25
C ARG A 134 -14.29 -14.67 -1.73
N ALA A 135 -14.70 -15.80 -1.16
CA ALA A 135 -14.73 -15.99 0.29
C ALA A 135 -13.33 -15.97 0.94
N ASP A 136 -12.29 -16.23 0.17
CA ASP A 136 -10.89 -16.24 0.61
C ASP A 136 -10.19 -14.87 0.46
N VAL A 137 -10.92 -13.79 0.15
CA VAL A 137 -10.37 -12.44 0.03
C VAL A 137 -11.08 -11.48 0.97
N ASP A 138 -10.31 -10.87 1.88
CA ASP A 138 -10.81 -9.83 2.77
C ASP A 138 -11.37 -8.64 1.98
N ILE A 139 -12.55 -8.17 2.41
CA ILE A 139 -13.23 -7.02 1.82
C ILE A 139 -12.38 -5.75 1.87
N GLU A 140 -11.49 -5.63 2.86
CA GLU A 140 -10.54 -4.51 2.95
C GLU A 140 -9.53 -4.47 1.79
N TYR A 141 -9.16 -5.61 1.23
CA TYR A 141 -8.29 -5.69 0.06
C TYR A 141 -9.04 -5.31 -1.21
N LEU A 142 -10.28 -5.77 -1.37
CA LEU A 142 -11.16 -5.34 -2.46
C LEU A 142 -11.48 -3.84 -2.40
N ALA A 143 -11.64 -3.28 -1.19
CA ALA A 143 -11.81 -1.85 -1.00
C ALA A 143 -10.57 -1.03 -1.40
N SER A 144 -9.38 -1.65 -1.36
CA SER A 144 -8.08 -1.02 -1.62
C SER A 144 -7.47 -1.45 -2.96
N LEU A 145 -8.31 -1.83 -3.93
CA LEU A 145 -7.88 -2.45 -5.18
C LEU A 145 -6.91 -1.56 -5.98
N SER A 146 -6.97 -0.22 -5.82
CA SER A 146 -6.02 0.71 -6.44
C SER A 146 -4.55 0.42 -6.04
N LEU A 147 -4.32 0.01 -4.79
CA LEU A 147 -2.98 -0.28 -4.28
C LEU A 147 -2.40 -1.53 -4.96
N PHE A 148 -3.25 -2.53 -5.15
CA PHE A 148 -2.86 -3.78 -5.79
C PHE A 148 -2.67 -3.64 -7.30
N HIS A 149 -3.52 -2.86 -7.97
CA HIS A 149 -3.34 -2.46 -9.37
C HIS A 149 -2.00 -1.76 -9.56
N THR A 150 -1.69 -0.79 -8.70
CA THR A 150 -0.42 -0.07 -8.76
C THR A 150 0.75 -1.03 -8.61
N ALA A 151 0.74 -1.90 -7.60
CA ALA A 151 1.79 -2.90 -7.39
C ALA A 151 1.91 -3.88 -8.57
N TYR A 152 0.79 -4.30 -9.16
CA TYR A 152 0.75 -5.21 -10.30
C TYR A 152 1.45 -4.57 -11.50
N HIS A 153 1.08 -3.33 -11.86
CA HIS A 153 1.74 -2.63 -12.96
C HIS A 153 3.23 -2.37 -12.70
N LEU A 154 3.60 -1.97 -11.48
CA LEU A 154 4.99 -1.75 -11.10
C LEU A 154 5.85 -3.01 -11.27
N THR A 155 5.27 -4.20 -11.04
CA THR A 155 5.99 -5.49 -11.07
C THR A 155 5.83 -6.28 -12.37
N ASN A 156 4.87 -5.93 -13.22
CA ASN A 156 4.59 -6.63 -14.48
C ASN A 156 4.83 -5.80 -15.74
N SER A 157 4.70 -4.48 -15.70
CA SER A 157 4.57 -3.66 -16.92
C SER A 157 5.86 -2.97 -17.38
N PHE A 158 6.91 -2.96 -16.57
CA PHE A 158 8.12 -2.17 -16.85
C PHE A 158 9.37 -2.99 -17.12
N VAL A 159 9.58 -4.06 -16.35
CA VAL A 159 10.70 -4.99 -16.48
C VAL A 159 10.16 -6.40 -16.30
N SER A 160 10.52 -7.31 -17.19
CA SER A 160 10.23 -8.74 -17.04
C SER A 160 11.19 -9.35 -16.01
N LEU A 161 10.76 -9.37 -14.74
CA LEU A 161 11.56 -9.89 -13.64
C LEU A 161 11.73 -11.41 -13.75
N GLN A 162 12.98 -11.85 -13.71
CA GLN A 162 13.36 -13.26 -13.65
C GLN A 162 13.81 -13.65 -12.23
N PRO A 163 13.84 -14.95 -11.88
CA PRO A 163 14.43 -15.40 -10.63
C PRO A 163 15.85 -14.86 -10.44
N ASN A 164 16.18 -14.47 -9.20
CA ASN A 164 17.44 -13.82 -8.80
C ASN A 164 17.68 -12.38 -9.30
N ASP A 165 16.80 -11.81 -10.12
CA ASP A 165 16.88 -10.38 -10.47
C ASP A 165 16.76 -9.52 -9.21
N VAL A 166 17.48 -8.39 -9.20
CA VAL A 166 17.51 -7.49 -8.06
C VAL A 166 16.64 -6.27 -8.29
N VAL A 167 15.74 -5.99 -7.34
CA VAL A 167 14.83 -4.84 -7.35
C VAL A 167 15.11 -3.96 -6.13
N LEU A 168 15.24 -2.66 -6.35
CA LEU A 168 15.28 -1.66 -5.28
C LEU A 168 13.89 -1.04 -5.12
N GLN A 169 13.46 -0.76 -3.89
CA GLN A 169 12.19 -0.07 -3.65
C GLN A 169 12.28 0.89 -2.47
N THR A 170 11.77 2.11 -2.65
CA THR A 170 11.75 3.11 -1.57
C THR A 170 10.45 3.08 -0.76
N GLY A 171 10.57 3.27 0.55
CA GLY A 171 9.43 3.38 1.45
C GLY A 171 8.78 2.05 1.80
N ALA A 172 9.53 1.15 2.43
CA ALA A 172 9.11 -0.20 2.82
C ALA A 172 7.75 -0.24 3.56
N SER A 173 7.45 0.78 4.38
CA SER A 173 6.19 0.86 5.13
C SER A 173 4.95 1.14 4.28
N SER A 174 5.12 1.62 3.04
CA SER A 174 4.00 1.89 2.13
C SER A 174 3.22 0.61 1.82
N SER A 175 1.89 0.68 1.83
CA SER A 175 1.04 -0.46 1.45
C SER A 175 1.36 -1.00 0.06
N VAL A 176 1.66 -0.12 -0.91
CA VAL A 176 2.09 -0.55 -2.26
C VAL A 176 3.42 -1.30 -2.20
N ALA A 177 4.36 -0.87 -1.37
CA ALA A 177 5.65 -1.54 -1.21
C ALA A 177 5.50 -2.93 -0.59
N GLN A 178 4.63 -3.07 0.41
CA GLN A 178 4.29 -4.35 1.01
C GLN A 178 3.59 -5.30 0.03
N ILE A 179 2.75 -4.80 -0.88
CA ILE A 179 2.14 -5.62 -1.94
C ILE A 179 3.20 -6.04 -2.98
N CYS A 180 4.03 -5.11 -3.46
CA CYS A 180 5.13 -5.41 -4.39
C CYS A 180 6.05 -6.50 -3.84
N GLN A 181 6.28 -6.52 -2.54
CA GLN A 181 7.11 -7.53 -1.89
C GLN A 181 6.59 -8.95 -2.10
N GLY A 182 5.28 -9.19 -1.97
CA GLY A 182 4.67 -10.48 -2.28
C GLY A 182 4.86 -10.85 -3.76
N TYR A 183 4.58 -9.91 -4.67
CA TYR A 183 4.69 -10.12 -6.11
C TYR A 183 6.12 -10.38 -6.59
N ILE A 184 7.10 -9.69 -6.02
CA ILE A 184 8.52 -9.84 -6.39
C ILE A 184 9.07 -11.15 -5.82
N ARG A 185 8.71 -11.49 -4.57
CA ARG A 185 9.08 -12.76 -3.94
C ARG A 185 8.52 -13.95 -4.72
N ALA A 186 7.25 -13.90 -5.13
CA ALA A 186 6.61 -14.96 -5.91
C ALA A 186 7.33 -15.26 -7.24
N ARG A 187 8.10 -14.30 -7.76
CA ARG A 187 8.95 -14.46 -8.96
C ARG A 187 10.37 -14.94 -8.66
N GLY A 188 10.72 -15.14 -7.39
CA GLY A 188 12.08 -15.50 -6.97
C GLY A 188 13.09 -14.36 -7.10
N ALA A 189 12.64 -13.12 -7.28
CA ALA A 189 13.51 -11.94 -7.37
C ALA A 189 13.90 -11.43 -5.96
N LYS A 190 15.05 -10.77 -5.87
CA LYS A 190 15.64 -10.26 -4.63
C LYS A 190 15.25 -8.80 -4.44
N LEU A 191 14.36 -8.54 -3.47
CA LEU A 191 13.89 -7.20 -3.15
C LEU A 191 14.72 -6.54 -2.05
N PHE A 192 15.36 -5.41 -2.39
CA PHE A 192 15.98 -4.50 -1.43
C PHE A 192 15.06 -3.32 -1.19
N GLN A 193 14.59 -3.18 0.04
CA GLN A 193 13.72 -2.10 0.44
C GLN A 193 14.45 -1.09 1.30
N THR A 194 14.01 0.16 1.20
CA THR A 194 14.52 1.21 2.06
C THR A 194 13.40 1.85 2.87
N LEU A 195 13.70 2.28 4.10
CA LEU A 195 12.74 3.00 4.94
C LEU A 195 13.37 4.22 5.62
N GLN A 196 12.55 5.24 5.81
CA GLN A 196 12.91 6.35 6.68
C GLN A 196 12.87 5.86 8.13
N LEU A 197 13.94 6.15 8.86
CA LEU A 197 13.98 5.88 10.30
C LEU A 197 13.04 6.85 11.02
N GLY A 198 12.18 6.30 11.88
CA GLY A 198 11.39 7.07 12.84
C GLY A 198 12.23 7.48 14.06
N ARG A 199 11.59 7.73 15.20
CA ARG A 199 12.31 8.02 16.46
C ARG A 199 12.48 6.80 17.38
N THR A 200 11.70 5.71 17.22
CA THR A 200 11.57 4.72 18.31
C THR A 200 11.52 3.23 17.95
N GLU A 201 11.35 2.77 16.70
CA GLU A 201 11.11 1.33 16.41
C GLU A 201 11.80 0.80 15.14
N HIS A 202 13.13 0.85 15.12
CA HIS A 202 13.90 0.59 13.89
C HIS A 202 14.13 -0.89 13.60
N ALA A 203 14.59 -1.65 14.60
CA ALA A 203 14.95 -3.05 14.43
C ALA A 203 13.74 -3.96 14.12
N HIS A 204 12.60 -3.63 14.71
CA HIS A 204 11.37 -4.40 14.60
C HIS A 204 10.76 -4.29 13.20
N LEU A 205 10.73 -3.08 12.63
CA LEU A 205 10.25 -2.85 11.27
C LEU A 205 11.16 -3.48 10.22
N VAL A 206 12.48 -3.39 10.38
CA VAL A 206 13.44 -4.07 9.51
C VAL A 206 13.22 -5.58 9.53
N SER A 207 13.08 -6.17 10.72
CA SER A 207 12.81 -7.60 10.89
C SER A 207 11.47 -8.01 10.28
N PHE A 208 10.42 -7.23 10.51
CA PHE A 208 9.10 -7.45 9.95
C PHE A 208 9.13 -7.51 8.43
N PHE A 209 9.67 -6.49 7.77
CA PHE A 209 9.72 -6.48 6.30
C PHE A 209 10.63 -7.58 5.76
N LYS A 210 11.72 -7.93 6.45
CA LYS A 210 12.56 -9.07 6.05
C LYS A 210 11.80 -10.40 6.10
N MET A 211 11.13 -10.70 7.22
CA MET A 211 10.35 -11.95 7.38
C MET A 211 9.23 -12.07 6.34
N ARG A 212 8.62 -10.95 5.93
CA ARG A 212 7.58 -10.96 4.91
C ARG A 212 8.12 -11.24 3.49
N GLY A 213 9.44 -11.31 3.30
CA GLY A 213 10.05 -11.67 2.02
C GLY A 213 10.97 -10.65 1.38
N ALA A 214 11.32 -9.56 2.06
CA ALA A 214 12.34 -8.65 1.55
C ALA A 214 13.71 -9.33 1.71
N PHE A 215 14.53 -9.30 0.66
CA PHE A 215 15.88 -9.87 0.72
C PHE A 215 16.76 -9.08 1.69
N ALA A 216 16.66 -7.75 1.64
CA ALA A 216 17.22 -6.87 2.65
C ALA A 216 16.38 -5.60 2.80
N VAL A 217 16.43 -5.03 3.99
CA VAL A 217 15.69 -3.82 4.35
C VAL A 217 16.67 -2.88 5.03
N VAL A 218 16.92 -1.72 4.44
CA VAL A 218 17.95 -0.79 4.92
C VAL A 218 17.39 0.60 5.24
N PRO A 219 17.95 1.26 6.27
CA PRO A 219 17.65 2.66 6.53
C PRO A 219 18.03 3.61 5.38
N TYR A 220 17.36 4.75 5.25
CA TYR A 220 17.66 5.74 4.22
C TYR A 220 19.11 6.26 4.24
N ASN A 221 19.68 6.50 5.42
CA ASN A 221 21.07 6.94 5.55
C ASN A 221 22.08 5.86 5.13
N TYR A 222 21.71 4.58 5.21
CA TYR A 222 22.57 3.46 4.82
C TYR A 222 22.86 3.42 3.32
N VAL A 223 21.93 3.89 2.48
CA VAL A 223 22.02 3.86 1.00
C VAL A 223 23.29 4.50 0.45
N ARG A 224 23.79 5.57 1.08
CA ARG A 224 24.97 6.33 0.58
C ARG A 224 26.29 5.78 1.09
N THR A 225 26.27 4.74 1.92
CA THR A 225 27.46 4.17 2.55
C THR A 225 28.15 3.15 1.65
N ASN A 226 29.44 2.90 1.90
CA ASN A 226 30.16 1.79 1.26
C ASN A 226 29.57 0.42 1.65
N TYR A 227 28.88 0.33 2.78
CA TYR A 227 28.22 -0.91 3.20
C TYR A 227 27.08 -1.30 2.28
N MET A 228 26.28 -0.34 1.79
CA MET A 228 25.26 -0.62 0.77
C MET A 228 25.87 -1.18 -0.52
N ARG A 229 26.98 -0.59 -0.98
CA ARG A 229 27.71 -1.09 -2.16
C ARG A 229 28.22 -2.50 -1.97
N ARG A 230 28.76 -2.82 -0.79
CA ARG A 230 29.22 -4.17 -0.44
C ARG A 230 28.06 -5.16 -0.31
N LEU A 231 26.92 -4.73 0.22
CA LEU A 231 25.74 -5.57 0.28
C LEU A 231 25.24 -5.94 -1.12
N LEU A 232 25.29 -4.99 -2.05
CA LEU A 232 24.92 -5.22 -3.44
C LEU A 232 25.98 -5.95 -4.26
N SER A 233 27.26 -5.96 -3.86
CA SER A 233 28.31 -6.65 -4.63
C SER A 233 28.18 -8.17 -4.62
N ASP A 234 27.41 -8.74 -3.69
CA ASP A 234 27.15 -10.18 -3.59
C ASP A 234 25.96 -10.64 -4.46
N VAL A 235 25.32 -9.72 -5.20
CA VAL A 235 24.14 -10.00 -6.04
C VAL A 235 24.28 -9.36 -7.43
N PRO A 236 23.49 -9.79 -8.44
CA PRO A 236 23.48 -9.13 -9.73
C PRO A 236 23.15 -7.63 -9.64
N PRO A 237 23.62 -6.79 -10.59
CA PRO A 237 23.27 -5.38 -10.61
C PRO A 237 21.75 -5.14 -10.60
N PRO A 238 21.24 -4.20 -9.79
CA PRO A 238 19.81 -3.94 -9.71
C PRO A 238 19.19 -3.48 -11.04
N LYS A 239 18.16 -4.18 -11.51
CA LYS A 239 17.50 -3.92 -12.80
C LYS A 239 16.35 -2.91 -12.71
N LEU A 240 15.72 -2.82 -11.54
CA LEU A 240 14.49 -2.05 -11.35
C LEU A 240 14.57 -1.27 -10.04
N LEU A 241 14.21 0.01 -10.07
CA LEU A 241 13.97 0.85 -8.91
C LEU A 241 12.51 1.29 -8.90
N LEU A 242 11.76 0.86 -7.89
CA LEU A 242 10.40 1.33 -7.60
C LEU A 242 10.46 2.51 -6.63
N ASN A 243 10.31 3.71 -7.15
CA ASN A 243 10.45 4.96 -6.41
C ASN A 243 9.10 5.60 -6.08
N HIS A 244 8.86 5.85 -4.80
CA HIS A 244 7.72 6.63 -4.32
C HIS A 244 8.14 7.90 -3.56
N THR A 245 9.43 8.02 -3.22
CA THR A 245 9.92 9.05 -2.29
C THR A 245 10.38 10.30 -3.00
N CYS A 246 11.02 10.17 -4.17
CA CYS A 246 11.63 11.28 -4.93
C CYS A 246 12.71 12.04 -4.13
N GLY A 247 13.05 13.26 -4.59
CA GLY A 247 14.09 14.09 -3.99
C GLY A 247 15.51 13.53 -4.14
N ASN A 248 16.46 14.19 -3.47
CA ASN A 248 17.88 13.79 -3.43
C ASN A 248 18.09 12.36 -2.91
N TYR A 249 17.14 11.88 -2.11
CA TYR A 249 17.15 10.51 -1.62
C TYR A 249 17.00 9.51 -2.77
N ALA A 250 15.93 9.62 -3.56
CA ALA A 250 15.73 8.74 -4.71
C ALA A 250 16.85 8.88 -5.74
N SER A 251 17.36 10.11 -5.96
CA SER A 251 18.55 10.34 -6.78
C SER A 251 19.77 9.53 -6.31
N SER A 252 19.96 9.40 -5.00
CA SER A 252 21.07 8.58 -4.45
C SER A 252 20.84 7.08 -4.67
N VAL A 253 19.60 6.62 -4.70
CA VAL A 253 19.26 5.21 -4.97
C VAL A 253 19.44 4.87 -6.46
N VAL A 254 19.20 5.82 -7.37
CA VAL A 254 19.46 5.65 -8.82
C VAL A 254 20.92 5.28 -9.09
N ASN A 255 21.86 5.82 -8.31
CA ASN A 255 23.29 5.49 -8.42
C ASN A 255 23.60 4.01 -8.12
N LEU A 256 22.66 3.27 -7.51
CA LEU A 256 22.80 1.85 -7.20
C LEU A 256 22.23 0.94 -8.30
N LEU A 257 21.53 1.47 -9.30
CA LEU A 257 21.05 0.68 -10.43
C LEU A 257 22.21 0.11 -11.26
N GLY A 258 22.01 -1.05 -11.88
CA GLY A 258 22.87 -1.50 -12.96
C GLY A 258 22.64 -0.67 -14.24
N ASP A 259 23.56 -0.81 -15.19
CA ASP A 259 23.41 -0.22 -16.52
C ASP A 259 22.13 -0.76 -17.20
N ASN A 260 21.49 0.09 -18.00
CA ASN A 260 20.18 -0.13 -18.61
C ASN A 260 19.03 -0.36 -17.62
N GLY A 261 19.26 -0.10 -16.32
CA GLY A 261 18.25 -0.23 -15.28
C GLY A 261 17.08 0.74 -15.46
N VAL A 262 15.92 0.37 -14.91
CA VAL A 262 14.69 1.17 -15.02
C VAL A 262 14.32 1.76 -13.66
N CYS A 263 14.19 3.08 -13.58
CA CYS A 263 13.61 3.78 -12.44
C CYS A 263 12.15 4.11 -12.74
N VAL A 264 11.22 3.49 -12.01
CA VAL A 264 9.78 3.75 -12.13
C VAL A 264 9.32 4.58 -10.94
N THR A 265 8.87 5.80 -11.20
CA THR A 265 8.33 6.70 -10.18
C THR A 265 6.80 6.68 -10.17
N TYR A 266 6.20 6.39 -9.03
CA TYR A 266 4.73 6.27 -8.87
C TYR A 266 4.15 7.11 -7.72
N GLY A 267 5.00 7.89 -7.04
CA GLY A 267 4.61 8.78 -5.96
C GLY A 267 5.70 9.81 -5.69
N SER A 268 5.39 10.83 -4.89
CA SER A 268 6.34 11.89 -4.51
C SER A 268 6.16 12.29 -3.04
N THR A 269 6.45 11.37 -2.13
CA THR A 269 6.25 11.62 -0.69
C THR A 269 7.13 12.74 -0.15
N SER A 270 8.32 12.96 -0.71
CA SER A 270 9.18 14.09 -0.30
C SER A 270 8.67 15.45 -0.78
N GLY A 271 7.77 15.49 -1.77
CA GLY A 271 7.36 16.72 -2.45
C GLY A 271 8.47 17.40 -3.25
N LYS A 272 9.66 16.79 -3.36
CA LYS A 272 10.83 17.38 -4.02
C LYS A 272 11.13 16.65 -5.34
N PRO A 273 11.55 17.38 -6.40
CA PRO A 273 11.95 16.75 -7.65
C PRO A 273 13.21 15.90 -7.46
N MET A 274 13.36 14.87 -8.29
CA MET A 274 14.62 14.13 -8.39
C MET A 274 15.64 14.90 -9.22
N GLN A 275 16.90 14.81 -8.83
CA GLN A 275 18.04 15.18 -9.67
C GLN A 275 18.56 13.93 -10.39
N ILE A 276 18.75 14.01 -11.70
CA ILE A 276 19.23 12.92 -12.55
C ILE A 276 20.55 13.39 -13.16
N ALA A 277 21.62 12.59 -13.02
CA ALA A 277 22.87 12.91 -13.68
C ALA A 277 22.76 12.58 -15.18
N ASN A 278 23.23 13.47 -16.05
CA ASN A 278 23.16 13.27 -17.51
C ASN A 278 23.83 11.95 -17.94
N MET A 279 24.94 11.60 -17.31
CA MET A 279 25.67 10.36 -17.62
C MET A 279 24.94 9.08 -17.17
N ASP A 280 24.02 9.17 -16.22
CA ASP A 280 23.14 8.04 -15.87
C ASP A 280 22.21 7.70 -17.03
N ALA A 281 21.68 8.72 -17.71
CA ALA A 281 20.82 8.53 -18.87
C ALA A 281 21.63 8.19 -20.15
N ILE A 282 22.75 8.87 -20.37
CA ILE A 282 23.51 8.77 -21.63
C ILE A 282 24.42 7.54 -21.62
N ALA A 283 25.33 7.43 -20.66
CA ALA A 283 26.35 6.37 -20.67
C ALA A 283 25.88 5.08 -20.00
N ARG A 284 25.14 5.19 -18.89
CA ARG A 284 24.60 4.02 -18.18
C ARG A 284 23.25 3.57 -18.75
N GLY A 285 22.64 4.31 -19.67
CA GLY A 285 21.39 3.94 -20.33
C GLY A 285 20.18 3.81 -19.38
N ILE A 286 20.21 4.43 -18.19
CA ILE A 286 19.14 4.31 -17.20
C ILE A 286 17.86 4.94 -17.76
N GLN A 287 16.76 4.18 -17.68
CA GLN A 287 15.45 4.64 -18.13
C GLN A 287 14.64 5.20 -16.97
N PHE A 288 14.05 6.38 -17.14
CA PHE A 288 13.15 6.99 -16.15
C PHE A 288 11.71 6.95 -16.66
N LYS A 289 10.85 6.23 -15.93
CA LYS A 289 9.45 6.02 -16.28
C LYS A 289 8.53 6.48 -15.15
N GLY A 290 7.33 6.92 -15.50
CA GLY A 290 6.29 7.29 -14.55
C GLY A 290 5.12 6.31 -14.60
N PHE A 291 4.52 6.01 -13.44
CA PHE A 291 3.25 5.31 -13.38
C PHE A 291 2.24 6.09 -12.54
N PHE A 292 1.05 6.31 -13.11
CA PHE A 292 -0.05 6.96 -12.41
C PHE A 292 -1.35 6.25 -12.73
N LEU A 293 -1.89 5.51 -11.75
CA LEU A 293 -3.05 4.64 -11.96
C LEU A 293 -4.27 5.37 -12.54
N PRO A 294 -4.66 6.58 -12.11
CA PRO A 294 -5.79 7.29 -12.72
C PRO A 294 -5.60 7.58 -14.21
N SER A 295 -4.36 7.84 -14.65
CA SER A 295 -4.06 7.98 -16.09
C SER A 295 -4.10 6.65 -16.83
N TRP A 296 -3.73 5.55 -16.18
CA TRP A 296 -3.87 4.21 -16.78
C TRP A 296 -5.35 3.86 -16.96
N ILE A 297 -6.17 3.99 -15.91
CA ILE A 297 -7.61 3.72 -15.93
C ILE A 297 -8.32 4.50 -17.05
N ARG A 298 -8.03 5.80 -17.18
CA ARG A 298 -8.64 6.67 -18.22
C ARG A 298 -8.28 6.26 -19.64
N ARG A 299 -7.12 5.63 -19.86
CA ARG A 299 -6.62 5.26 -21.20
C ARG A 299 -7.01 3.84 -21.62
N HIS A 300 -7.63 3.05 -20.75
CA HIS A 300 -7.92 1.65 -20.99
C HIS A 300 -9.42 1.37 -20.93
N THR A 301 -9.88 0.46 -21.78
CA THR A 301 -11.28 0.03 -21.81
C THR A 301 -11.65 -0.71 -20.52
N ARG A 302 -12.95 -0.83 -20.25
CA ARG A 302 -13.47 -1.54 -19.09
C ARG A 302 -13.00 -2.99 -19.07
N GLU A 303 -13.04 -3.68 -20.21
CA GLU A 303 -12.60 -5.07 -20.36
C GLU A 303 -11.12 -5.23 -19.98
N ALA A 304 -10.27 -4.28 -20.36
CA ALA A 304 -8.86 -4.29 -19.95
C ALA A 304 -8.70 -4.12 -18.43
N ARG A 305 -9.49 -3.24 -17.80
CA ARG A 305 -9.48 -3.09 -16.33
C ARG A 305 -9.96 -4.34 -15.62
N MET A 306 -11.05 -4.94 -16.09
CA MET A 306 -11.63 -6.17 -15.54
C MET A 306 -10.65 -7.36 -15.58
N ARG A 307 -9.88 -7.50 -16.67
CA ARG A 307 -8.81 -8.51 -16.75
C ARG A 307 -7.73 -8.32 -15.68
N VAL A 308 -7.34 -7.07 -15.41
CA VAL A 308 -6.38 -6.78 -14.35
C VAL A 308 -7.01 -7.00 -12.97
N HIS A 309 -8.29 -6.66 -12.76
CA HIS A 309 -9.01 -6.98 -11.52
C HIS A 309 -8.95 -8.48 -11.22
N GLN A 310 -9.23 -9.33 -12.21
CA GLN A 310 -9.16 -10.78 -12.05
C GLN A 310 -7.76 -11.24 -11.59
N ASN A 311 -6.71 -10.86 -12.32
CA ASN A 311 -5.33 -11.24 -11.98
C ASN A 311 -4.91 -10.74 -10.59
N VAL A 312 -5.32 -9.52 -10.25
CA VAL A 312 -5.00 -8.90 -8.96
C VAL A 312 -5.73 -9.63 -7.83
N VAL A 313 -7.02 -9.92 -7.97
CA VAL A 313 -7.81 -10.63 -6.95
C VAL A 313 -7.31 -12.06 -6.77
N GLU A 314 -6.96 -12.77 -7.85
CA GLU A 314 -6.31 -14.08 -7.77
C GLU A 314 -5.00 -14.01 -6.99
N SER A 315 -4.18 -12.98 -7.26
CA SER A 315 -2.89 -12.82 -6.56
C SER A 315 -3.04 -12.55 -5.06
N MET A 316 -4.19 -12.05 -4.59
CA MET A 316 -4.44 -11.84 -3.17
C MET A 316 -4.48 -13.16 -2.38
N THR A 317 -4.91 -14.25 -3.03
CA THR A 317 -5.10 -15.57 -2.40
C THR A 317 -3.78 -16.29 -2.13
N ILE A 318 -2.78 -16.09 -2.99
CA ILE A 318 -1.45 -16.72 -2.94
C ILE A 318 -0.63 -16.21 -1.73
N SER A 319 -1.04 -15.10 -1.14
CA SER A 319 -0.34 -14.38 -0.06
C SER A 319 -1.00 -14.47 1.32
N GLN A 320 -2.02 -15.32 1.48
CA GLN A 320 -2.92 -15.35 2.65
C GLN A 320 -2.30 -15.88 3.95
N GLY A 321 -1.07 -16.41 3.95
CA GLY A 321 -0.42 -16.86 5.19
C GLY A 321 -0.06 -15.73 6.17
N HIS A 322 0.24 -14.53 5.67
CA HIS A 322 0.56 -13.34 6.47
C HIS A 322 0.13 -12.07 5.73
N GLY A 323 -1.17 -11.73 5.84
CA GLY A 323 -1.89 -10.65 5.13
C GLY A 323 -1.04 -9.55 4.48
N ILE A 324 -1.19 -9.40 3.16
CA ILE A 324 -0.39 -8.60 2.20
C ILE A 324 0.00 -7.21 2.72
N PHE A 325 -0.95 -6.52 3.34
CA PHE A 325 -0.68 -5.49 4.33
C PHE A 325 -1.70 -5.65 5.44
N ARG A 326 -1.39 -5.14 6.64
CA ARG A 326 -2.32 -5.23 7.76
C ARG A 326 -3.41 -4.17 7.61
N ALA A 327 -4.64 -4.55 7.32
CA ALA A 327 -5.76 -3.61 7.37
C ALA A 327 -6.08 -3.26 8.84
N GLN A 328 -6.33 -1.98 9.12
CA GLN A 328 -6.85 -1.51 10.40
C GLN A 328 -8.24 -0.94 10.17
N ARG A 329 -9.23 -1.58 10.81
CA ARG A 329 -10.65 -1.28 10.63
C ARG A 329 -11.06 -0.16 11.58
N PHE A 330 -11.77 0.83 11.06
CA PHE A 330 -12.31 1.96 11.81
C PHE A 330 -13.79 2.12 11.49
N LYS A 331 -14.59 2.43 12.51
CA LYS A 331 -16.01 2.66 12.32
C LYS A 331 -16.24 4.02 11.68
N MET A 332 -17.04 4.04 10.61
CA MET A 332 -17.24 5.24 9.80
C MET A 332 -17.79 6.45 10.59
N ASP A 333 -18.71 6.20 11.52
CA ASP A 333 -19.46 7.22 12.29
C ASP A 333 -18.85 7.55 13.66
N GLY A 334 -17.65 7.05 13.99
CA GLY A 334 -17.05 7.28 15.32
C GLY A 334 -15.52 7.32 15.36
N ASP A 335 -14.84 6.38 14.70
CA ASP A 335 -13.37 6.24 14.82
C ASP A 335 -12.62 6.85 13.63
N SER A 336 -13.33 7.44 12.66
CA SER A 336 -12.75 8.01 11.44
C SER A 336 -11.71 9.12 11.66
N PRO A 337 -11.82 10.04 12.64
CA PRO A 337 -10.75 10.99 12.93
C PRO A 337 -9.42 10.32 13.31
N PHE A 338 -9.47 9.18 14.03
CA PHE A 338 -8.27 8.39 14.31
C PHE A 338 -7.75 7.70 13.05
N ALA A 339 -8.64 7.20 12.18
CA ALA A 339 -8.25 6.65 10.88
C ALA A 339 -7.50 7.69 10.03
N PHE A 340 -7.97 8.93 10.03
CA PHE A 340 -7.37 10.06 9.33
C PHE A 340 -5.98 10.39 9.88
N SER A 341 -5.86 10.55 11.20
CA SER A 341 -4.55 10.83 11.82
C SER A 341 -3.56 9.67 11.61
N ASN A 342 -4.01 8.41 11.74
CA ASN A 342 -3.17 7.25 11.45
C ASN A 342 -2.70 7.21 9.99
N ALA A 343 -3.58 7.56 9.04
CA ALA A 343 -3.24 7.56 7.62
C ALA A 343 -2.30 8.72 7.22
N TRP A 344 -2.44 9.87 7.87
CA TRP A 344 -1.82 11.12 7.40
C TRP A 344 -0.66 11.61 8.26
N ASP A 345 -0.70 11.37 9.56
CA ASP A 345 0.23 11.92 10.55
C ASP A 345 1.14 10.85 11.17
N ALA A 346 0.74 9.56 11.14
CA ALA A 346 1.54 8.42 11.58
C ALA A 346 1.90 7.44 10.44
N PRO A 347 2.58 7.89 9.36
CA PRO A 347 2.85 7.10 8.14
C PRO A 347 3.82 5.91 8.34
N LEU A 348 4.28 5.67 9.58
CA LEU A 348 5.17 4.57 9.95
C LEU A 348 4.41 3.31 10.41
N GLY A 349 3.09 3.39 10.60
CA GLY A 349 2.29 2.20 10.84
C GLY A 349 2.33 1.30 9.61
N SER A 350 2.75 0.04 9.76
CA SER A 350 2.62 -1.00 8.73
C SER A 350 1.16 -1.34 8.38
N ARG A 351 0.20 -0.54 8.86
CA ARG A 351 -1.22 -0.78 8.80
C ARG A 351 -1.91 0.23 7.90
N LYS A 352 -2.84 -0.26 7.08
CA LYS A 352 -3.66 0.54 6.18
C LYS A 352 -5.00 0.85 6.87
N PRO A 353 -5.35 2.11 7.15
CA PRO A 353 -6.66 2.46 7.70
C PRO A 353 -7.77 2.25 6.67
N ILE A 354 -8.80 1.52 7.08
CA ILE A 354 -10.00 1.24 6.29
C ILE A 354 -11.24 1.62 7.12
N LEU A 355 -12.09 2.45 6.54
CA LEU A 355 -13.40 2.80 7.08
C LEU A 355 -14.38 1.68 6.73
N ARG A 356 -15.05 1.10 7.72
CA ARG A 356 -16.13 0.12 7.54
C ARG A 356 -17.47 0.83 7.73
N MET A 357 -18.34 0.71 6.72
CA MET A 357 -19.65 1.39 6.69
C MET A 357 -20.71 0.65 7.48
N VAL A 358 -20.64 -0.68 7.45
CA VAL A 358 -21.51 -1.58 8.21
C VAL A 358 -20.70 -2.13 9.36
N GLY A 359 -21.29 -2.10 10.56
CA GLY A 359 -20.70 -2.79 11.69
C GLY A 359 -21.01 -4.27 11.64
N GLU A 360 -20.13 -5.04 10.99
CA GLU A 360 -19.97 -6.43 11.41
C GLU A 360 -19.33 -6.39 12.80
N TYR A 361 -19.89 -7.17 13.73
CA TYR A 361 -19.40 -7.37 15.08
C TYR A 361 -18.04 -8.08 15.07
N GLY A 362 -16.99 -7.37 14.67
CA GLY A 362 -15.60 -7.72 14.93
C GLY A 362 -15.02 -6.72 15.92
N GLU A 363 -14.01 -7.11 16.69
CA GLU A 363 -13.37 -6.25 17.70
C GLU A 363 -12.97 -4.90 17.12
N TRP A 364 -13.78 -3.88 17.37
CA TRP A 364 -13.41 -2.48 17.18
C TRP A 364 -12.30 -2.17 18.17
N ARG A 365 -11.06 -2.25 17.73
CA ARG A 365 -9.95 -1.78 18.55
C ARG A 365 -10.00 -0.26 18.58
N ARG A 366 -10.74 0.30 19.54
CA ARG A 366 -10.45 1.64 20.04
C ARG A 366 -8.95 1.67 20.34
N PRO A 367 -8.15 2.51 19.67
CA PRO A 367 -6.80 2.74 20.13
C PRO A 367 -6.96 3.26 21.57
N ARG A 368 -6.45 2.52 22.56
CA ARG A 368 -6.29 3.09 23.89
C ARG A 368 -5.47 4.37 23.71
N SER A 369 -5.96 5.47 24.26
CA SER A 369 -5.42 6.84 24.20
C SER A 369 -4.00 6.99 24.76
N ASP A 370 -3.27 5.90 24.95
CA ASP A 370 -2.17 5.84 25.85
C ASP A 370 -0.93 5.47 25.04
N GLN A 371 0.01 6.40 25.00
CA GLN A 371 1.42 6.19 24.66
C GLN A 371 2.00 4.89 25.29
N ALA A 372 1.37 4.37 26.34
CA ALA A 372 1.72 3.13 27.03
C ALA A 372 1.44 1.83 26.24
N ALA A 373 0.41 1.77 25.37
CA ALA A 373 0.19 0.59 24.51
C ALA A 373 1.25 0.44 23.41
N TRP A 374 1.92 1.55 23.07
CA TRP A 374 3.11 1.60 22.23
C TRP A 374 4.32 0.91 22.89
N ASN A 375 4.45 0.99 24.23
CA ASN A 375 5.53 0.35 24.99
C ASN A 375 5.29 -1.14 25.28
N ILE A 376 4.05 -1.64 25.17
CA ILE A 376 3.72 -3.08 25.28
C ILE A 376 4.19 -3.86 24.03
N GLY A 377 4.62 -3.15 22.97
CA GLY A 377 5.06 -3.70 21.69
C GLY A 377 6.42 -4.41 21.66
N ARG A 378 7.06 -4.71 22.80
CA ARG A 378 8.30 -5.52 22.82
C ARG A 378 8.00 -7.00 23.01
N ALA A 379 7.38 -7.38 24.14
CA ALA A 379 7.10 -8.79 24.45
C ALA A 379 6.06 -9.43 23.51
N VAL A 380 4.98 -8.70 23.17
CA VAL A 380 3.96 -9.16 22.21
C VAL A 380 4.54 -9.27 20.80
N TRP A 381 5.58 -8.49 20.50
CA TRP A 381 6.23 -8.50 19.21
C TRP A 381 7.25 -9.62 19.11
N ASP A 382 8.04 -9.89 20.16
CA ASP A 382 8.95 -11.03 20.19
C ASP A 382 8.17 -12.35 20.05
N ASP A 383 7.01 -12.48 20.70
CA ASP A 383 6.11 -13.62 20.57
C ASP A 383 5.48 -13.71 19.17
N LEU A 384 5.11 -12.57 18.56
CA LEU A 384 4.62 -12.54 17.18
C LEU A 384 5.73 -12.88 16.16
N LEU A 385 6.95 -12.38 16.36
CA LEU A 385 8.11 -12.71 15.54
C LEU A 385 8.40 -14.21 15.62
N GLN A 386 8.32 -14.79 16.82
CA GLN A 386 8.48 -16.22 17.08
C GLN A 386 7.39 -17.05 16.39
N GLN A 387 6.11 -16.66 16.51
CA GLN A 387 5.00 -17.35 15.83
C GLN A 387 5.05 -17.22 14.30
N MET A 388 5.44 -16.04 13.79
CA MET A 388 5.65 -15.84 12.35
C MET A 388 6.85 -16.64 11.82
N TRP A 389 7.87 -16.85 12.65
CA TRP A 389 9.04 -17.66 12.36
C TRP A 389 8.71 -19.15 12.30
N GLU A 390 8.01 -19.67 13.32
CA GLU A 390 7.57 -21.05 13.38
C GLU A 390 6.62 -21.40 12.23
N SER A 391 5.76 -20.45 11.81
CA SER A 391 4.88 -20.62 10.65
C SER A 391 5.54 -20.46 9.28
N ALA A 392 6.72 -19.84 9.18
CA ALA A 392 7.45 -19.66 7.92
C ALA A 392 8.27 -20.90 7.49
N GLY A 393 8.41 -21.92 8.35
CA GLY A 393 9.07 -23.18 8.03
C GLY A 393 10.58 -23.07 7.74
N THR A 394 11.25 -21.99 8.19
CA THR A 394 12.67 -21.74 7.88
C THR A 394 13.59 -22.40 8.91
N THR A 395 14.60 -23.17 8.48
CA THR A 395 15.57 -23.87 9.35
C THR A 395 16.81 -23.04 9.75
N GLU A 396 16.91 -21.77 9.33
CA GLU A 396 18.13 -20.96 9.54
C GLU A 396 18.13 -20.22 10.89
N ASN A 397 19.08 -20.49 11.80
CA ASN A 397 19.18 -19.79 13.09
C ASN A 397 19.22 -18.23 12.92
N PRO A 398 18.37 -17.43 13.61
CA PRO A 398 18.35 -15.97 13.51
C PRO A 398 19.70 -15.28 13.74
N GLN A 399 20.55 -15.86 14.61
CA GLN A 399 21.90 -15.36 14.90
C GLN A 399 22.94 -15.77 13.83
N SER A 400 22.60 -16.71 12.96
CA SER A 400 23.44 -17.18 11.86
C SER A 400 23.16 -16.48 10.53
N MET A 401 22.12 -15.64 10.46
CA MET A 401 21.77 -14.89 9.27
C MET A 401 22.89 -13.90 8.91
N LYS A 402 23.60 -14.21 7.82
CA LYS A 402 24.66 -13.40 7.19
C LYS A 402 24.25 -11.94 6.85
N TYR A 403 22.96 -11.63 6.97
CA TYR A 403 22.32 -10.34 6.67
C TYR A 403 21.50 -9.79 7.85
N TYR A 404 21.84 -10.17 9.09
CA TYR A 404 21.25 -9.60 10.30
C TYR A 404 22.11 -8.43 10.77
N THR A 405 21.51 -7.24 10.93
CA THR A 405 22.13 -6.14 11.67
C THR A 405 21.81 -6.36 13.16
N PRO A 406 22.79 -6.62 14.04
CA PRO A 406 22.53 -6.83 15.45
C PRO A 406 21.82 -5.63 16.08
N PHE A 407 20.89 -5.89 16.99
CA PHE A 407 20.08 -4.87 17.69
C PHE A 407 20.89 -3.75 18.33
N LYS A 408 22.14 -4.03 18.76
CA LYS A 408 23.03 -3.04 19.38
C LYS A 408 23.58 -2.01 18.40
N ASP A 409 23.69 -2.33 17.11
CA ASP A 409 24.27 -1.44 16.09
C ASP A 409 23.26 -0.47 15.48
N ILE A 410 21.97 -0.65 15.74
CA ILE A 410 20.89 0.19 15.17
C ILE A 410 20.74 1.51 15.95
N TYR A 411 21.29 1.58 17.17
CA TYR A 411 21.24 2.75 18.05
C TYR A 411 22.57 3.51 18.15
N SER A 412 23.66 3.00 17.57
CA SER A 412 24.91 3.75 17.52
C SER A 412 24.78 4.87 16.51
N HIS A 413 25.14 6.10 16.91
CA HIS A 413 25.35 7.17 15.97
C HIS A 413 26.46 6.72 14.99
N PHE A 414 26.09 6.39 13.75
CA PHE A 414 26.98 5.86 12.71
C PHE A 414 28.06 6.86 12.23
N HIS A 415 28.41 7.84 13.04
CA HIS A 415 29.42 8.84 12.69
C HIS A 415 30.33 9.17 13.88
N ASP A 416 31.10 8.18 14.32
CA ASP A 416 32.39 8.45 14.96
C ASP A 416 33.52 8.00 14.01
N ALA A 417 34.15 8.98 13.39
CA ALA A 417 35.26 8.79 12.46
C ALA A 417 36.51 8.19 13.14
N LYS A 418 36.60 8.29 14.47
CA LYS A 418 37.72 7.77 15.28
C LYS A 418 37.52 6.29 15.59
N GLN A 419 36.32 5.89 16.02
CA GLN A 419 35.98 4.48 16.28
C GLN A 419 36.09 3.58 15.05
N THR A 420 35.80 4.12 13.85
CA THR A 420 35.87 3.39 12.58
C THR A 420 37.33 3.05 12.18
N LYS A 421 38.33 3.78 12.70
CA LYS A 421 39.76 3.48 12.49
C LYS A 421 40.31 2.45 13.47
N GLU A 422 39.74 2.36 14.67
CA GLU A 422 40.25 1.50 15.75
C GLU A 422 39.64 0.09 15.73
N MET A 423 38.39 -0.06 15.27
CA MET A 423 37.78 -1.38 15.08
C MET A 423 38.24 -2.00 13.76
N GLY A 424 39.19 -2.94 13.83
CA GLY A 424 39.64 -3.72 12.68
C GLY A 424 38.47 -4.33 11.90
N HIS A 425 38.55 -4.22 10.57
CA HIS A 425 37.53 -4.53 9.54
C HIS A 425 36.76 -5.87 9.59
N ARG A 426 36.99 -6.75 10.58
CA ARG A 426 36.38 -8.09 10.68
C ARG A 426 35.30 -8.24 11.75
N ASP A 427 35.27 -7.41 12.79
CA ASP A 427 34.54 -7.77 14.01
C ASP A 427 33.12 -7.19 14.16
N VAL A 428 32.64 -6.40 13.20
CA VAL A 428 31.34 -5.72 13.35
C VAL A 428 30.15 -6.56 12.84
N PHE A 429 30.33 -7.55 11.96
CA PHE A 429 29.17 -8.30 11.40
C PHE A 429 29.37 -9.80 11.11
N PHE A 430 30.52 -10.40 11.41
CA PHE A 430 30.76 -11.81 11.05
C PHE A 430 31.36 -12.63 12.21
N ARG A 431 30.51 -13.19 13.07
CA ARG A 431 30.86 -14.47 13.72
C ARG A 431 30.56 -15.59 12.74
N ARG A 432 31.59 -16.18 12.14
CA ARG A 432 31.45 -17.50 11.47
C ARG A 432 30.95 -18.50 12.52
N PRO A 433 30.00 -19.40 12.22
CA PRO A 433 29.80 -20.60 13.01
C PRO A 433 31.12 -21.39 12.99
N ASN A 434 31.52 -21.96 14.12
CA ASN A 434 32.72 -22.76 14.26
C ASN A 434 32.72 -23.91 13.24
N ALA A 435 33.34 -23.70 12.07
CA ALA A 435 33.79 -24.80 11.23
C ALA A 435 35.05 -25.36 11.91
N PRO A 436 35.13 -26.68 12.17
CA PRO A 436 36.33 -27.28 12.71
C PRO A 436 37.51 -26.99 11.77
N ARG A 437 38.58 -26.43 12.33
CA ARG A 437 39.84 -26.25 11.62
C ARG A 437 40.40 -27.63 11.30
N HIS A 438 40.27 -28.07 10.05
CA HIS A 438 41.21 -29.06 9.53
C HIS A 438 42.55 -28.35 9.38
N ASN A 439 43.40 -28.49 10.40
CA ASN A 439 44.82 -28.18 10.29
C ASN A 439 45.42 -29.20 9.32
N ALA A 440 45.76 -28.75 8.12
CA ALA A 440 46.73 -29.41 7.27
C ALA A 440 48.13 -29.12 7.83
N ALA A 441 48.54 -29.91 8.82
CA ALA A 441 49.92 -30.07 9.25
C ALA A 441 49.99 -31.27 10.20
N GLU A 442 49.94 -32.48 9.63
CA GLU A 442 50.63 -33.66 10.17
C GLU A 442 50.57 -34.80 9.14
N ARG A 443 51.76 -35.35 8.82
CA ARG A 443 52.08 -36.53 8.00
C ARG A 443 52.39 -36.29 6.52
N ALA A 444 53.63 -35.88 6.26
CA ALA A 444 54.72 -36.68 5.67
C ALA A 444 55.70 -35.76 4.95
#